data_AF-A0A1F5Z4W6-F1
#
_entry.id   AF-A0A1F5Z4W6-F1
#
_cell.length_a   1.000
_cell.length_b   1.000
_cell.length_c   1.000
_cell.angle_alpha   90.00
_cell.angle_beta   90.00
_cell.angle_gamma   90.00
#
_symmetry.space_group_name_H-M   'P 1'
#
loop_
_entity.id
_entity.type
_entity.pdbx_description
1 polymer ?
#
loop_
_entity_poly.entity_id
_entity_poly.type
_entity_poly.pdbx_seq_one_letter_code
_entity_poly.pdbx_strand_id
1 'polypeptide(L)'
;MTIVYQKKSLIIAGLVSLFLIILGGVIFFTVYKTSRPDETVAPNVPQVKPQAAEPNCTLSFTVTATVTPPPTPVYQCDSECTSDSQCPSGLVCNNNRCRNSNCVDRNDCLCVTTTPTPTPTPTPPPTVVTVTPPPVPKSGWEIPTIVTTLGGAILLLVAKLLL
;
A
#
# COMPACT_ATOMS: atom_id res chain seq x y z
N MET A 1 -49.78 -42.34 9.79
CA MET A 1 -48.42 -42.21 9.20
C MET A 1 -47.87 -40.77 9.24
N THR A 2 -48.68 -39.75 9.51
CA THR A 2 -48.28 -38.32 9.51
C THR A 2 -47.59 -37.84 10.79
N ILE A 3 -47.88 -38.45 11.96
CA ILE A 3 -47.30 -38.04 13.26
C ILE A 3 -45.80 -38.37 13.36
N VAL A 4 -45.37 -39.48 12.75
CA VAL A 4 -43.96 -39.90 12.74
C VAL A 4 -43.11 -38.97 11.86
N TYR A 5 -43.69 -38.47 10.77
CA TYR A 5 -43.03 -37.57 9.84
C TYR A 5 -42.80 -36.16 10.44
N GLN A 6 -43.79 -35.64 11.16
CA GLN A 6 -43.71 -34.35 11.85
C GLN A 6 -42.56 -34.31 12.89
N LYS A 7 -42.43 -35.38 13.69
CA LYS A 7 -41.37 -35.46 14.72
C LYS A 7 -39.96 -35.54 14.11
N LYS A 8 -39.83 -36.21 12.97
CA LYS A 8 -38.55 -36.35 12.24
C LYS A 8 -38.13 -35.04 11.57
N SER A 9 -39.08 -34.32 10.99
CA SER A 9 -38.85 -33.00 10.38
C SER A 9 -38.41 -31.96 11.41
N LEU A 10 -38.94 -32.01 12.63
CA LEU A 10 -38.58 -31.08 13.70
C LEU A 10 -37.14 -31.30 14.22
N ILE A 11 -36.70 -32.56 14.28
CA ILE A 11 -35.32 -32.91 14.64
C ILE A 11 -34.35 -32.45 13.55
N ILE A 12 -34.68 -32.66 12.27
CA ILE A 12 -33.84 -32.22 11.15
C ILE A 12 -33.72 -30.69 11.13
N ALA A 13 -34.83 -29.97 11.27
CA ALA A 13 -34.83 -28.51 11.32
C ALA A 13 -33.95 -27.99 12.49
N GLY A 14 -34.01 -28.65 13.65
CA GLY A 14 -33.14 -28.34 14.79
C GLY A 14 -31.65 -28.54 14.48
N LEU A 15 -31.28 -29.65 13.84
CA LEU A 15 -29.88 -29.93 13.48
C LEU A 15 -29.35 -28.96 12.42
N VAL A 16 -30.16 -28.63 11.42
CA VAL A 16 -29.79 -27.65 10.38
C VAL A 16 -29.62 -26.26 11.00
N SER A 17 -30.53 -25.84 11.88
CA SER A 17 -30.42 -24.57 12.58
C SER A 17 -29.16 -24.51 13.48
N LEU A 18 -28.86 -25.58 14.21
CA LEU A 18 -27.67 -25.65 15.06
C LEU A 18 -26.37 -25.53 14.24
N PHE A 19 -26.33 -26.21 13.09
CA PHE A 19 -25.17 -26.18 12.20
C PHE A 19 -24.92 -24.78 11.62
N LEU A 20 -25.98 -24.06 11.22
CA LEU A 20 -25.87 -22.69 10.73
C LEU A 20 -25.38 -21.72 11.82
N ILE A 21 -25.82 -21.90 13.06
CA ILE A 21 -25.35 -21.09 14.20
C ILE A 21 -23.85 -21.32 14.45
N ILE A 22 -23.39 -22.57 14.39
CA ILE A 22 -21.96 -22.90 14.58
C ILE A 22 -21.11 -22.31 13.46
N LEU A 23 -21.53 -22.45 12.20
CA LEU A 23 -20.85 -21.85 11.04
C LEU A 23 -20.77 -20.32 11.16
N GLY A 24 -21.88 -19.67 11.51
CA GLY A 24 -21.91 -18.22 11.73
C GLY A 24 -20.97 -17.79 12.86
N GLY A 25 -20.93 -18.55 13.96
CA GLY A 25 -20.05 -18.27 15.10
C GLY A 25 -18.55 -18.34 14.75
N VAL A 26 -18.13 -19.32 13.95
CA VAL A 26 -16.73 -19.45 13.52
C VAL A 26 -16.30 -18.29 12.62
N ILE A 27 -17.16 -17.88 11.67
CA ILE A 27 -16.90 -16.73 10.79
C ILE A 27 -16.82 -15.44 11.62
N PHE A 28 -17.74 -15.25 12.57
CA PHE A 28 -17.72 -14.07 13.43
C PHE A 28 -16.46 -14.01 14.32
N PHE A 29 -16.06 -15.15 14.91
CA PHE A 29 -14.89 -15.24 15.76
C PHE A 29 -13.58 -14.95 15.02
N THR A 30 -13.45 -15.43 13.79
CA THR A 30 -12.27 -15.16 12.95
C THR A 30 -12.14 -13.68 12.61
N VAL A 31 -13.24 -13.02 12.21
CA VAL A 31 -13.25 -11.57 11.97
C VAL A 31 -12.94 -10.77 13.24
N TYR A 32 -13.52 -11.16 14.38
CA TYR A 32 -13.27 -10.49 15.65
C TYR A 32 -11.81 -10.60 16.10
N LYS A 33 -11.15 -11.74 15.85
CA LYS A 33 -9.74 -11.94 16.18
C LYS A 33 -8.81 -11.08 15.31
N THR A 34 -9.10 -10.94 14.01
CA THR A 34 -8.34 -10.07 13.09
C THR A 34 -8.58 -8.59 13.35
N SER A 35 -9.74 -8.23 13.89
CA SER A 35 -10.08 -6.84 14.20
C SER A 35 -9.49 -6.34 15.51
N ARG A 36 -8.70 -7.14 16.23
CA ARG A 36 -7.91 -6.61 17.34
C ARG A 36 -6.73 -5.86 16.73
N PRO A 37 -6.68 -4.52 16.79
CA PRO A 37 -5.46 -3.82 16.47
C PRO A 37 -4.41 -4.33 17.47
N ASP A 38 -3.33 -4.93 16.99
CA ASP A 38 -2.15 -5.08 17.80
C ASP A 38 -1.79 -3.68 18.30
N GLU A 39 -1.95 -3.48 19.61
CA GLU A 39 -1.50 -2.27 20.28
C GLU A 39 -0.01 -2.16 19.94
N THR A 40 0.34 -1.19 19.10
CA THR A 40 1.72 -0.94 18.71
C THR A 40 2.49 -0.59 19.97
N VAL A 41 3.11 -1.61 20.57
CA VAL A 41 4.07 -1.45 21.65
C VAL A 41 5.26 -0.75 21.03
N ALA A 42 5.26 0.58 21.10
CA ALA A 42 6.42 1.37 20.75
C ALA A 42 7.59 0.84 21.60
N PRO A 43 8.76 0.57 21.00
CA PRO A 43 9.91 0.14 21.76
C PRO A 43 10.19 1.19 22.83
N ASN A 44 10.10 0.82 24.10
CA ASN A 44 10.55 1.63 25.23
C ASN A 44 12.08 1.75 25.13
N VAL A 45 12.56 2.59 24.20
CA VAL A 45 13.96 3.00 24.13
C VAL A 45 14.19 3.88 25.36
N PRO A 46 15.15 3.52 26.24
CA PRO A 46 15.49 4.34 27.38
C PRO A 46 15.88 5.75 26.89
N GLN A 47 15.11 6.76 27.29
CA GLN A 47 15.52 8.14 27.12
C GLN A 47 16.66 8.42 28.10
N VAL A 48 17.89 8.30 27.61
CA VAL A 48 19.07 8.86 28.27
C VAL A 48 18.93 10.37 28.23
N LYS A 49 18.62 10.97 29.38
CA LYS A 49 18.73 12.41 29.60
C LYS A 49 20.22 12.75 29.65
N PRO A 50 20.77 13.51 28.69
CA PRO A 50 22.15 13.96 28.79
C PRO A 50 22.26 14.90 30.00
N GLN A 51 23.01 14.47 31.02
CA GLN A 51 23.43 15.32 32.11
C GLN A 51 24.59 16.16 31.58
N ALA A 52 24.30 17.41 31.20
CA ALA A 52 25.31 18.38 30.83
C ALA A 52 26.19 18.64 32.06
N ALA A 53 27.45 18.21 31.98
CA ALA A 53 28.49 18.65 32.89
C ALA A 53 28.70 20.16 32.68
N GLU A 54 28.68 20.92 33.76
CA GLU A 54 28.97 22.36 33.76
C GLU A 54 30.39 22.58 33.18
N PRO A 55 30.56 23.45 32.18
CA PRO A 55 31.87 23.72 31.60
C PRO A 55 32.55 24.88 32.35
N ASN A 56 33.47 24.55 33.26
CA ASN A 56 34.38 25.51 33.90
C ASN A 56 35.62 25.73 33.02
N CYS A 57 35.46 25.90 31.71
CA CYS A 57 36.58 26.09 30.79
C CYS A 57 36.27 27.21 29.80
N THR A 58 36.70 28.42 30.13
CA THR A 58 36.65 29.59 29.25
C THR A 58 37.81 29.51 28.26
N LEU A 59 37.56 28.98 27.06
CA LEU A 59 38.48 29.09 25.93
C LEU A 59 38.24 30.42 25.23
N SER A 60 39.21 31.32 25.30
CA SER A 60 39.21 32.57 24.54
C SER A 60 40.04 32.38 23.27
N PHE A 61 39.42 32.56 22.11
CA PHE A 61 40.13 32.70 20.84
C PHE A 61 39.54 33.88 20.06
N THR A 62 40.42 34.64 19.43
CA THR A 62 40.07 35.79 18.61
C THR A 62 39.76 35.31 17.19
N VAL A 63 38.49 35.39 16.78
CA VAL A 63 38.08 35.11 15.40
C VAL A 63 38.34 36.37 14.56
N THR A 64 39.39 36.35 13.75
CA THR A 64 39.57 37.34 12.68
C THR A 64 38.57 37.02 11.58
N ALA A 65 37.47 37.79 11.52
CA ALA A 65 36.47 37.65 10.47
C ALA A 65 37.12 37.96 9.11
N THR A 66 37.35 36.91 8.33
CA THR A 66 37.68 37.06 6.91
C THR A 66 36.38 37.45 6.23
N VAL A 67 36.34 38.64 5.61
CA VAL A 67 35.21 39.11 4.82
C VAL A 67 35.02 38.18 3.62
N THR A 68 34.19 37.16 3.78
CA THR A 68 33.69 36.35 2.67
C THR A 68 32.94 37.29 1.72
N PRO A 69 33.25 37.26 0.40
CA PRO A 69 32.50 38.06 -0.57
C PRO A 69 31.00 37.75 -0.43
N PRO A 70 30.12 38.75 -0.66
CA PRO A 70 28.68 38.56 -0.53
C PRO A 70 28.25 37.31 -1.31
N PRO A 71 27.43 36.43 -0.72
CA PRO A 71 27.02 35.20 -1.36
C PRO A 71 26.41 35.55 -2.72
N THR A 72 26.93 34.95 -3.79
CA THR A 72 26.35 35.09 -5.12
C THR A 72 24.90 34.62 -4.99
N PRO A 73 23.90 35.48 -5.29
CA PRO A 73 22.50 35.11 -5.13
C PRO A 73 22.23 33.88 -6.00
N VAL A 74 21.87 32.77 -5.34
CA VAL A 74 21.43 31.56 -6.04
C VAL A 74 20.01 31.84 -6.50
N TYR A 75 19.88 32.41 -7.70
CA TYR A 75 18.59 32.63 -8.33
C TYR A 75 17.91 31.27 -8.53
N GLN A 76 16.75 31.07 -7.90
CA GLN A 76 15.91 29.90 -8.10
C GLN A 76 14.77 30.22 -9.07
N CYS A 77 13.98 29.22 -9.46
CA CYS A 77 12.75 29.47 -10.21
C CYS A 77 11.89 30.55 -9.53
N ASP A 78 11.22 31.38 -10.33
CA ASP A 78 10.35 32.47 -9.85
C ASP A 78 11.08 33.59 -9.09
N SER A 79 12.42 33.61 -9.14
CA SER A 79 13.21 34.76 -8.66
C SER A 79 13.01 35.97 -9.57
N GLU A 80 13.11 37.16 -9.01
CA GLU A 80 13.04 38.40 -9.79
C GLU A 80 14.23 38.53 -10.75
N CYS A 81 13.95 38.96 -11.97
CA CYS A 81 14.95 39.18 -13.01
C CYS A 81 14.60 40.40 -13.86
N THR A 82 15.63 40.97 -14.47
CA THR A 82 15.56 42.07 -15.44
C THR A 82 16.08 41.66 -16.81
N SER A 83 16.86 40.58 -16.89
CA SER A 83 17.38 39.98 -18.12
C SER A 83 17.59 38.48 -17.96
N ASP A 84 17.60 37.74 -19.08
CA ASP A 84 17.80 36.29 -19.10
C ASP A 84 19.12 35.84 -18.45
N SER A 85 20.15 36.68 -18.49
CA SER A 85 21.47 36.41 -17.91
C SER A 85 21.47 36.35 -16.37
N GLN A 86 20.42 36.84 -15.72
CA GLN A 86 20.25 36.75 -14.26
C GLN A 86 19.64 35.41 -13.84
N CYS A 87 19.06 34.66 -14.79
CA CYS A 87 18.48 33.36 -14.52
C CYS A 87 19.53 32.25 -14.70
N PRO A 88 19.49 31.19 -13.87
CA PRO A 88 20.35 30.02 -14.04
C PRO A 88 20.18 29.38 -15.41
N SER A 89 21.20 28.62 -15.85
CA SER A 89 21.20 27.92 -17.13
C SER A 89 19.90 27.15 -17.40
N GLY A 90 19.21 27.49 -18.48
CA GLY A 90 17.95 26.85 -18.89
C GLY A 90 16.66 27.61 -18.50
N LEU A 91 16.78 28.73 -17.78
CA LEU A 91 15.67 29.61 -17.42
C LEU A 91 15.74 30.92 -18.23
N VAL A 92 14.58 31.52 -18.51
CA VAL A 92 14.40 32.79 -19.22
C VAL A 92 13.63 33.78 -18.34
N CYS A 93 13.91 35.07 -18.49
CA CYS A 93 13.24 36.12 -17.75
C CYS A 93 11.91 36.48 -18.42
N ASN A 94 10.80 36.07 -17.81
CA ASN A 94 9.46 36.35 -18.30
C ASN A 94 8.65 37.05 -17.21
N ASN A 95 8.05 38.20 -17.52
CA ASN A 95 7.31 39.03 -16.56
C ASN A 95 8.14 39.34 -15.29
N ASN A 96 9.41 39.68 -15.48
CA ASN A 96 10.39 39.95 -14.42
C ASN A 96 10.62 38.78 -13.45
N ARG A 97 10.33 37.53 -13.88
CA ARG A 97 10.52 36.31 -13.10
C ARG A 97 11.30 35.28 -13.93
N CYS A 98 12.24 34.56 -13.31
CA CYS A 98 12.93 33.46 -13.97
C CYS A 98 11.98 32.26 -14.15
N ARG A 99 11.67 31.94 -15.40
CA ARG A 99 10.76 30.85 -15.81
C ARG A 99 11.49 29.83 -16.67
N ASN A 100 10.98 28.60 -16.71
CA ASN A 100 11.47 27.61 -17.67
C ASN A 100 10.96 27.97 -19.07
N SER A 101 11.86 28.01 -20.05
CA SER A 101 11.51 28.32 -21.45
C SER A 101 10.45 27.38 -22.04
N ASN A 102 10.37 26.15 -21.52
CA ASN A 102 9.39 25.15 -21.96
C ASN A 102 8.03 25.26 -21.25
N CYS A 103 7.91 26.06 -20.19
CA CYS A 103 6.65 26.26 -19.44
C CYS A 103 6.68 27.58 -18.68
N VAL A 104 6.47 28.67 -19.40
CA VAL A 104 6.50 30.03 -18.83
C VAL A 104 5.37 30.32 -17.85
N ASP A 105 4.27 29.57 -17.94
CA ASP A 105 3.08 29.72 -17.10
C ASP A 105 3.20 29.08 -15.71
N ARG A 106 4.34 28.45 -15.40
CA ARG A 106 4.54 27.66 -14.19
C ARG A 106 5.52 28.31 -13.20
N ASN A 107 5.14 28.30 -11.92
CA ASN A 107 5.93 28.84 -10.80
C ASN A 107 6.95 27.89 -10.19
N ASP A 108 6.84 26.61 -10.51
CA ASP A 108 7.74 25.56 -10.07
C ASP A 108 8.88 25.30 -11.07
N CYS A 109 8.83 25.88 -12.28
CA CYS A 109 9.77 25.63 -13.39
C CYS A 109 9.90 24.15 -13.78
N LEU A 110 9.00 23.31 -13.26
CA LEU A 110 8.84 21.91 -13.60
C LEU A 110 7.86 21.84 -14.76
N CYS A 111 8.40 21.77 -15.97
CA CYS A 111 7.58 21.49 -17.12
C CYS A 111 7.19 20.02 -17.06
N VAL A 112 5.90 19.75 -17.20
CA VAL A 112 5.43 18.39 -17.41
C VAL A 112 5.99 17.95 -18.75
N THR A 113 7.16 17.31 -18.73
CA THR A 113 7.60 16.54 -19.88
C THR A 113 6.57 15.44 -20.04
N THR A 114 5.75 15.54 -21.08
CA THR A 114 4.91 14.42 -21.50
C THR A 114 5.86 13.26 -21.69
N THR A 115 5.84 12.31 -20.75
CA THR A 115 6.56 11.05 -20.91
C THR A 115 6.08 10.51 -22.26
N PRO A 116 6.99 10.26 -23.23
CA PRO A 116 6.56 9.78 -24.53
C PRO A 116 5.69 8.56 -24.28
N THR A 117 4.42 8.65 -24.69
CA THR A 117 3.54 7.49 -24.68
C THR A 117 4.30 6.40 -25.42
N PRO A 118 4.49 5.21 -24.81
CA PRO A 118 5.24 4.15 -25.47
C PRO A 118 4.65 3.97 -26.86
N THR A 119 5.47 4.23 -27.88
CA THR A 119 5.08 3.95 -29.26
C THR A 119 4.65 2.48 -29.26
N PRO A 120 3.45 2.15 -29.76
CA PRO A 120 3.00 0.76 -29.77
C PRO A 120 4.08 -0.04 -30.49
N THR A 121 4.76 -0.89 -29.73
CA THR A 121 5.74 -1.82 -30.30
C THR A 121 5.02 -2.59 -31.39
N PRO A 122 5.50 -2.57 -32.65
CA PRO A 122 4.86 -3.32 -33.72
C PRO A 122 4.70 -4.76 -33.24
N THR A 123 3.45 -5.21 -33.16
CA THR A 123 3.13 -6.57 -32.74
C THR A 123 3.86 -7.50 -33.72
N PRO A 124 4.82 -8.32 -33.24
CA PRO A 124 5.48 -9.26 -34.13
C PRO A 124 4.42 -10.22 -34.70
N PRO A 125 4.58 -10.69 -35.95
CA PRO A 125 3.71 -11.73 -36.50
C PRO A 125 3.66 -12.93 -35.54
N PRO A 126 2.53 -13.65 -35.45
CA PRO A 126 2.34 -14.70 -34.45
C PRO A 126 3.40 -15.78 -34.64
N THR A 127 4.44 -15.73 -33.81
CA THR A 127 5.34 -16.86 -33.63
C THR A 127 4.51 -17.93 -32.92
N VAL A 128 4.32 -19.07 -33.59
CA VAL A 128 3.81 -20.29 -32.98
C VAL A 128 4.85 -20.75 -31.97
N VAL A 129 4.79 -20.19 -30.76
CA VAL A 129 5.60 -20.63 -29.65
C VAL A 129 4.83 -21.76 -29.00
N THR A 130 5.33 -22.99 -29.21
CA THR A 130 4.98 -24.12 -28.37
C THR A 130 5.58 -23.85 -26.99
N VAL A 131 4.83 -23.13 -26.15
CA VAL A 131 5.19 -22.88 -24.76
C VAL A 131 4.88 -24.14 -23.98
N THR A 132 5.92 -24.93 -23.71
CA THR A 132 5.91 -25.83 -22.57
C THR A 132 5.83 -24.96 -21.32
N PRO A 133 4.74 -25.03 -20.52
CA PRO A 133 4.53 -24.13 -19.41
C PRO A 133 5.59 -24.32 -18.31
N PRO A 134 6.08 -23.24 -17.69
CA PRO A 134 6.97 -23.33 -16.54
C PRO A 134 6.25 -23.97 -15.34
N PRO A 135 6.95 -24.78 -14.52
CA PRO A 135 6.35 -25.36 -13.32
C PRO A 135 6.01 -24.25 -12.32
N VAL A 136 4.71 -24.02 -12.14
CA VAL A 136 4.16 -23.12 -11.13
C VAL A 136 4.45 -23.62 -9.71
N PRO A 137 4.73 -22.72 -8.75
CA PRO A 137 4.84 -23.08 -7.34
C PRO A 137 3.47 -23.61 -6.88
N LYS A 138 3.47 -24.81 -6.30
CA LYS A 138 2.30 -25.40 -5.65
C LYS A 138 1.93 -24.51 -4.45
N SER A 139 1.02 -23.57 -4.64
CA SER A 139 0.29 -22.95 -3.55
C SER A 139 -0.58 -24.06 -2.95
N GLY A 140 -0.08 -24.68 -1.89
CA GLY A 140 -0.79 -25.66 -1.07
C GLY A 140 -1.97 -25.01 -0.38
N TRP A 141 -3.06 -24.85 -1.13
CA TRP A 141 -4.40 -24.82 -0.57
C TRP A 141 -4.97 -26.21 -0.84
N GLU A 142 -4.47 -27.18 -0.08
CA GLU A 142 -5.21 -28.43 0.11
C GLU A 142 -6.52 -28.04 0.79
N ILE A 143 -7.55 -27.83 -0.03
CA ILE A 143 -8.92 -27.87 0.46
C ILE A 143 -9.09 -29.33 0.91
N PRO A 144 -9.22 -29.63 2.21
CA PRO A 144 -9.38 -31.00 2.64
C PRO A 144 -10.65 -31.53 1.96
N THR A 145 -10.48 -32.57 1.15
CA THR A 145 -11.55 -33.28 0.40
C THR A 145 -12.59 -33.97 1.31
N ILE A 146 -12.63 -33.60 2.59
CA ILE A 146 -13.47 -34.20 3.63
C ILE A 146 -14.83 -33.46 3.73
N VAL A 147 -14.95 -32.24 3.18
CA VAL A 147 -16.19 -31.44 3.33
C VAL A 147 -17.27 -31.82 2.31
N THR A 148 -16.91 -32.29 1.11
CA THR A 148 -17.89 -32.63 0.06
C THR A 148 -18.55 -34.00 0.25
N THR A 149 -17.88 -34.96 0.88
CA THR A 149 -18.45 -36.28 1.15
C THR A 149 -19.37 -36.32 2.36
N LEU A 150 -19.09 -35.55 3.42
CA LEU A 150 -19.98 -35.50 4.59
C LEU A 150 -21.21 -34.61 4.35
N GLY A 151 -21.07 -33.45 3.70
CA GLY A 151 -22.20 -32.59 3.36
C GLY A 151 -23.18 -33.21 2.37
N GLY A 152 -22.66 -33.87 1.32
CA GLY A 152 -23.47 -34.56 0.33
C GLY A 152 -24.19 -35.80 0.88
N ALA A 153 -23.54 -36.58 1.75
CA ALA A 153 -24.15 -37.75 2.38
C ALA A 153 -25.25 -37.34 3.38
N ILE A 154 -25.06 -36.26 4.15
CA ILE A 154 -26.09 -35.75 5.06
C ILE A 154 -27.30 -35.22 4.28
N LEU A 155 -27.09 -34.51 3.17
CA LEU A 155 -28.19 -34.02 2.32
C LEU A 155 -28.97 -35.17 1.67
N LEU A 156 -28.27 -36.22 1.20
CA LEU A 156 -28.89 -37.43 0.65
C LEU A 156 -29.63 -38.26 1.72
N LEU A 157 -29.09 -38.33 2.94
CA LEU A 157 -29.75 -38.99 4.07
C LEU A 157 -31.02 -38.24 4.46
N VAL A 158 -30.98 -36.90 4.55
CA VAL A 158 -32.17 -36.08 4.84
C VAL A 158 -33.21 -36.22 3.74
N ALA A 159 -32.81 -36.21 2.46
CA ALA A 159 -33.72 -36.42 1.33
C ALA A 159 -34.37 -37.81 1.34
N LYS A 160 -33.60 -38.87 1.65
CA LYS A 160 -34.15 -40.24 1.83
C LYS A 160 -35.02 -40.40 3.08
N LEU A 161 -34.91 -39.51 4.05
CA LEU A 161 -35.69 -39.54 5.29
C LEU A 161 -37.03 -38.78 5.18
N LEU A 162 -37.12 -37.88 4.18
CA LEU A 162 -38.28 -37.05 3.84
C LEU A 162 -39.17 -37.68 2.75
N LEU A 163 -38.69 -38.69 2.01
CA LEU A 163 -39.51 -39.57 1.17
C LEU A 163 -40.03 -40.76 1.97
#